data_AF-A0A920DSE6-F1
#
_entry.id   AF-A0A920DSE6-F1
#
_cell.length_a   1.000
_cell.length_b   1.000
_cell.length_c   1.000
_cell.angle_alpha   90.00
_cell.angle_beta   90.00
_cell.angle_gamma   90.00
#
_symmetry.space_group_name_H-M   'P 1'
#
loop_
_entity.id
_entity.type
_entity.pdbx_description
1 polymer ?
#
loop_
_entity_poly.entity_id
_entity_poly.type
_entity_poly.pdbx_seq_one_letter_code
_entity_poly.pdbx_strand_id
1 'polypeptide(L)'
;MEAINNNVFNVSDYQQILDRGDDEGYYSIITQEFMFWVIVVEWGLADIYELPHNEFSASSPAEIESELPLAHKLYEDFIAKIFTPPSIDDLRAILGSY
;
A
#
# COMPACT_ATOMS: atom_id res chain seq x y z
N MET A 1 3.16 2.59 -13.03
CA MET A 1 2.91 1.59 -11.98
C MET A 1 1.50 1.04 -12.18
N GLU A 2 1.24 -0.24 -11.95
CA GLU A 2 -0.10 -0.84 -12.16
C GLU A 2 -1.20 -0.05 -11.43
N ALA A 3 -0.98 0.29 -10.15
CA ALA A 3 -1.97 1.01 -9.34
C ALA A 3 -2.31 2.42 -9.81
N ILE A 4 -1.31 3.17 -10.30
CA ILE A 4 -1.55 4.49 -10.90
C ILE A 4 -2.31 4.33 -12.22
N ASN A 5 -1.93 3.34 -13.04
CA ASN A 5 -2.58 3.11 -14.34
C ASN A 5 -4.04 2.66 -14.18
N ASN A 6 -4.35 1.91 -13.13
CA ASN A 6 -5.69 1.43 -12.81
C ASN A 6 -6.51 2.46 -12.00
N ASN A 7 -5.91 3.63 -11.68
CA ASN A 7 -6.54 4.70 -10.91
C ASN A 7 -7.00 4.29 -9.50
N VAL A 8 -6.22 3.40 -8.88
CA VAL A 8 -6.45 2.87 -7.51
C VAL A 8 -5.38 3.33 -6.51
N PHE A 9 -4.36 4.04 -7.00
CA PHE A 9 -3.40 4.82 -6.22
C PHE A 9 -3.30 6.24 -6.80
N ASN A 10 -3.84 7.23 -6.09
CA ASN A 10 -3.76 8.63 -6.47
C ASN A 10 -2.49 9.29 -5.93
N VAL A 11 -1.58 9.64 -6.84
CA VAL A 11 -0.27 10.23 -6.53
C VAL A 11 -0.23 11.76 -6.71
N SER A 12 -1.38 12.42 -6.81
CA SER A 12 -1.46 13.87 -7.08
C SER A 12 -0.66 14.72 -6.09
N ASP A 13 -0.65 14.31 -4.83
CA ASP A 13 -0.05 15.08 -3.74
C ASP A 13 1.49 15.06 -3.79
N TYR A 14 2.06 14.11 -4.53
CA TYR A 14 3.50 13.99 -4.77
C TYR A 14 3.98 14.81 -5.97
N GLN A 15 3.09 15.44 -6.75
CA GLN A 15 3.48 16.23 -7.94
C GLN A 15 4.45 17.37 -7.58
N GLN A 16 4.31 17.96 -6.39
CA GLN A 16 5.23 18.98 -5.89
C GLN A 16 6.71 18.53 -5.82
N ILE A 17 6.95 17.22 -5.73
CA ILE A 17 8.31 16.63 -5.70
C ILE A 17 8.92 16.64 -7.11
N LEU A 18 8.11 16.37 -8.13
CA LEU A 18 8.52 16.52 -9.52
C LEU A 18 8.74 18.00 -9.86
N ASP A 19 7.87 18.88 -9.37
CA ASP A 19 7.94 20.32 -9.67
C ASP A 19 9.21 20.99 -9.13
N ARG A 20 9.82 20.43 -8.08
CA ARG A 20 11.13 20.86 -7.55
C ARG A 20 12.33 20.20 -8.25
N GLY A 21 12.10 19.36 -9.27
CA GLY A 21 13.12 18.66 -10.04
C GLY A 21 13.71 17.42 -9.36
N ASP A 22 12.97 16.79 -8.45
CA ASP A 22 13.42 15.64 -7.66
C ASP A 22 12.72 14.34 -8.09
N ASP A 23 13.03 13.87 -9.30
CA ASP A 23 12.42 12.65 -9.86
C ASP A 23 12.72 11.41 -8.99
N GLU A 24 13.93 11.30 -8.45
CA GLU A 24 14.33 10.17 -7.60
C GLU A 24 13.51 10.15 -6.30
N GLY A 25 13.35 11.30 -5.65
CA GLY A 25 12.51 11.42 -4.45
C GLY A 25 11.05 11.07 -4.72
N TYR A 26 10.52 11.48 -5.87
CA TYR A 26 9.15 11.15 -6.27
C TYR A 26 8.97 9.63 -6.40
N TYR A 27 9.82 8.96 -7.19
CA TYR A 27 9.69 7.52 -7.39
C TYR A 27 9.97 6.72 -6.12
N SER A 28 10.87 7.20 -5.26
CA SER A 28 11.17 6.56 -3.96
C SER A 28 9.94 6.52 -3.05
N ILE A 29 9.27 7.67 -2.86
CA ILE A 29 8.12 7.80 -1.95
C ILE A 29 6.93 6.97 -2.46
N ILE A 30 6.52 7.15 -3.72
CA ILE A 30 5.35 6.43 -4.23
C ILE A 30 5.58 4.91 -4.25
N THR A 31 6.83 4.46 -4.44
CA THR A 31 7.14 3.02 -4.38
C THR A 31 7.04 2.49 -2.96
N GLN A 32 7.53 3.24 -1.98
CA GLN A 32 7.46 2.86 -0.57
C GLN A 32 6.01 2.76 -0.10
N GLU A 33 5.20 3.78 -0.40
CA GLU A 33 3.79 3.81 0.01
C GLU A 33 2.95 2.77 -0.71
N PHE A 34 3.17 2.57 -2.01
CA PHE A 34 2.55 1.46 -2.75
C PHE A 34 2.84 0.11 -2.10
N MET A 35 4.12 -0.18 -1.77
CA MET A 35 4.49 -1.44 -1.15
C MET A 35 3.92 -1.57 0.26
N PHE A 36 3.92 -0.49 1.05
CA PHE A 36 3.31 -0.47 2.37
C PHE A 36 1.82 -0.82 2.27
N TRP A 37 1.07 -0.10 1.43
CA TRP A 37 -0.35 -0.29 1.23
C TRP A 37 -0.70 -1.73 0.80
N VAL A 38 -0.04 -2.25 -0.23
CA VAL A 38 -0.27 -3.63 -0.70
C VAL A 38 -0.04 -4.63 0.43
N ILE A 39 1.07 -4.51 1.17
CA ILE A 39 1.41 -5.45 2.24
C ILE A 39 0.38 -5.41 3.37
N VAL A 40 -0.02 -4.22 3.84
CA VAL A 40 -0.97 -4.12 4.95
C VAL A 40 -2.36 -4.60 4.57
N VAL A 41 -2.79 -4.35 3.33
CA VAL A 41 -4.09 -4.85 2.83
C VAL A 41 -4.07 -6.36 2.65
N GLU A 42 -3.01 -6.93 2.06
CA GLU A 42 -2.85 -8.38 1.92
C GLU A 42 -2.79 -9.10 3.27
N TRP A 43 -2.26 -8.45 4.31
CA TRP A 43 -2.31 -8.95 5.69
C TRP A 43 -3.67 -8.81 6.37
N GLY A 44 -4.66 -8.20 5.72
CA GLY A 44 -5.97 -7.95 6.31
C GLY A 44 -5.94 -6.89 7.42
N LEU A 45 -5.00 -5.95 7.36
CA LEU A 45 -4.80 -4.90 8.36
C LEU A 45 -5.32 -3.53 7.92
N ALA A 46 -6.08 -3.48 6.82
CA ALA A 46 -6.61 -2.24 6.24
C ALA A 46 -7.34 -1.36 7.27
N ASP A 47 -8.20 -1.96 8.10
CA ASP A 47 -8.98 -1.26 9.12
C ASP A 47 -8.10 -0.52 10.14
N ILE A 48 -6.93 -1.07 10.50
CA ILE A 48 -6.02 -0.45 11.49
C ILE A 48 -5.37 0.82 10.92
N TYR A 49 -5.24 0.89 9.60
CA TYR A 49 -4.62 1.99 8.89
C TYR A 49 -5.64 2.90 8.18
N GLU A 50 -6.92 2.79 8.56
CA GLU A 50 -8.01 3.61 8.01
C GLU A 50 -8.12 3.52 6.47
N LEU A 51 -7.89 2.32 5.93
CA LEU A 51 -8.00 2.04 4.49
C LEU A 51 -9.40 1.50 4.13
N PRO A 52 -9.97 1.91 2.98
CA PRO A 52 -9.39 2.76 1.95
C PRO A 52 -9.53 4.25 2.28
N HIS A 53 -8.74 5.11 1.61
CA HIS A 53 -8.82 6.56 1.76
C HIS A 53 -8.81 7.27 0.39
N ASN A 54 -8.64 8.59 0.38
CA ASN A 54 -8.61 9.39 -0.85
C ASN A 54 -7.45 9.07 -1.81
N GLU A 55 -6.41 8.38 -1.33
CA GLU A 55 -5.22 8.05 -2.12
C GLU A 55 -5.13 6.56 -2.47
N PHE A 56 -5.67 5.65 -1.66
CA PHE A 56 -5.78 4.22 -1.97
C PHE A 56 -7.22 3.72 -1.97
N SER A 57 -7.65 2.99 -3.01
CA SER A 57 -9.04 2.54 -3.15
C SER A 57 -9.34 1.13 -2.64
N ALA A 58 -8.37 0.21 -2.64
CA ALA A 58 -8.55 -1.18 -2.18
C ALA A 58 -8.23 -1.33 -0.68
N SER A 59 -9.04 -2.15 0.00
CA SER A 59 -8.90 -2.42 1.44
C SER A 59 -9.03 -3.90 1.82
N SER A 60 -9.12 -4.79 0.84
CA SER A 60 -9.11 -6.24 1.06
C SER A 60 -8.13 -6.96 0.11
N PRO A 61 -7.58 -8.13 0.51
CA PRO A 61 -6.77 -8.97 -0.36
C PRO A 61 -7.48 -9.31 -1.69
N ALA A 62 -8.79 -9.53 -1.66
CA ALA A 62 -9.58 -9.84 -2.85
C ALA A 62 -9.66 -8.66 -3.84
N GLU A 63 -9.73 -7.42 -3.32
CA GLU A 63 -9.65 -6.23 -4.16
C GLU A 63 -8.23 -6.05 -4.72
N ILE A 64 -7.19 -6.31 -3.94
CA ILE A 64 -5.80 -6.30 -4.46
C ILE A 64 -5.62 -7.33 -5.57
N GLU A 65 -6.09 -8.57 -5.40
CA GLU A 65 -6.02 -9.60 -6.46
C GLU A 65 -6.76 -9.16 -7.74
N SER A 66 -7.94 -8.56 -7.60
CA SER A 66 -8.77 -8.15 -8.73
C SER A 66 -8.27 -6.88 -9.43
N GLU A 67 -7.87 -5.86 -8.68
CA GLU A 67 -7.50 -4.54 -9.20
C GLU A 67 -5.99 -4.42 -9.48
N LEU A 68 -5.16 -5.22 -8.80
CA LEU A 68 -3.70 -5.19 -8.87
C LEU A 68 -3.08 -6.58 -8.98
N PRO A 69 -3.41 -7.36 -10.03
CA PRO A 69 -2.95 -8.75 -10.15
C PRO A 69 -1.43 -8.90 -10.20
N LEU A 70 -0.68 -7.91 -10.71
CA LEU A 70 0.79 -7.96 -10.65
C LEU A 70 1.31 -7.71 -9.23
N ALA A 71 0.68 -6.80 -8.49
CA ALA A 71 1.02 -6.54 -7.08
C ALA A 71 0.72 -7.73 -6.18
N HIS A 72 -0.47 -8.32 -6.33
CA HIS A 72 -0.87 -9.54 -5.62
C HIS A 72 0.14 -10.68 -5.88
N LYS A 73 0.51 -10.88 -7.15
CA LYS A 73 1.51 -11.87 -7.52
C LYS A 73 2.88 -11.59 -6.90
N LEU A 74 3.34 -10.34 -6.88
CA LEU A 74 4.58 -9.96 -6.22
C LEU A 74 4.54 -10.27 -4.71
N TYR A 75 3.42 -9.99 -4.06
CA TYR A 75 3.21 -10.31 -2.65
C TYR A 75 3.32 -11.82 -2.40
N GLU A 76 2.56 -12.64 -3.12
CA GLU A 76 2.55 -14.11 -2.99
C GLU A 76 3.93 -14.73 -3.33
N ASP A 77 4.57 -14.24 -4.38
CA ASP A 77 5.82 -14.83 -4.86
C ASP A 77 7.02 -14.52 -3.96
N PHE A 78 6.99 -13.42 -3.21
CA PHE A 78 8.15 -12.94 -2.46
C PHE A 78 7.84 -12.59 -1.00
N ILE A 79 6.88 -11.72 -0.76
CA ILE A 79 6.63 -11.16 0.57
C ILE A 79 6.05 -12.21 1.51
N ALA A 80 5.00 -12.91 1.08
CA ALA A 80 4.33 -13.94 1.89
C ALA A 80 5.26 -15.09 2.32
N LYS A 81 6.39 -15.28 1.62
CA LYS A 81 7.38 -16.32 1.91
C LYS A 81 8.42 -15.90 2.95
N ILE A 82 8.58 -14.60 3.20
CA ILE A 82 9.64 -14.04 4.04
C ILE A 82 9.06 -13.36 5.28
N PHE A 83 7.96 -12.63 5.11
CA PHE A 83 7.32 -11.91 6.20
C PHE A 83 6.10 -12.67 6.72
N THR A 84 5.91 -12.59 8.04
CA THR A 84 4.69 -13.03 8.72
C THR A 84 3.93 -11.79 9.16
N PRO A 85 2.61 -11.71 8.95
CA PRO A 85 1.82 -10.60 9.45
C PRO A 85 2.00 -10.43 10.96
N PRO A 86 2.13 -9.20 11.47
CA PRO A 86 2.14 -8.94 12.91
C PRO A 86 0.79 -9.30 13.53
N SER A 87 0.79 -9.52 14.85
CA SER A 87 -0.46 -9.65 15.62
C SER A 87 -1.22 -8.33 15.62
N ILE A 88 -2.52 -8.38 15.33
CA ILE A 88 -3.42 -7.22 15.42
C ILE A 88 -3.43 -6.63 16.84
N ASP A 89 -3.36 -7.48 17.86
CA ASP A 89 -3.37 -7.01 19.25
C ASP A 89 -2.07 -6.28 19.61
N ASP A 90 -0.92 -6.75 19.10
CA ASP A 90 0.36 -6.07 19.30
C ASP A 90 0.38 -4.72 18.57
N LEU A 91 -0.16 -4.68 17.35
CA LEU A 91 -0.32 -3.42 16.60
C LEU A 91 -1.17 -2.41 17.36
N ARG A 92 -2.35 -2.82 17.86
CA ARG A 92 -3.23 -1.95 18.66
C ARG A 92 -2.57 -1.46 19.95
N ALA A 93 -1.74 -2.29 20.58
CA ALA A 93 -1.01 -1.89 21.78
C ALA A 93 0.04 -0.80 21.50
N ILE A 94 0.64 -0.79 20.31
CA ILE A 94 1.65 0.20 19.90
C ILE A 94 0.99 1.47 19.36
N LEU A 95 -0.01 1.33 18.50
CA LEU A 95 -0.68 2.44 17.83
C LEU A 95 -1.69 3.16 18.74
N GLY A 96 -2.15 2.49 19.80
CA GLY A 96 -3.26 2.94 20.63
C GLY A 96 -4.60 2.46 20.07
N SER A 97 -5.61 2.37 20.94
CA SER A 97 -6.99 2.12 20.53
C SER A 97 -7.60 3.40 19.99
N TYR A 98 -7.76 3.48 18.67
CA TYR A 98 -8.64 4.45 17.99
C TYR A 98 -10.10 4.01 18.07
#